data_AF-A0A0N4YRT3-F1
#
_entry.id   AF-A0A0N4YRT3-F1
#
_cell.length_a   1.000
_cell.length_b   1.000
_cell.length_c   1.000
_cell.angle_alpha   90.00
_cell.angle_beta   90.00
_cell.angle_gamma   90.00
#
_symmetry.space_group_name_H-M   'P 1'
#
loop_
_entity.id
_entity.type
_entity.pdbx_description
1 polymer ?
#
loop_
_entity_poly.entity_id
_entity_poly.type
_entity_poly.pdbx_seq_one_letter_code
_entity_poly.pdbx_strand_id
1 'polypeptide(L)'
;DGGSLLRELHRRRLIELTKQLQDNVTVEVRGRIYEFRDLCEPYCDMNTAFLAFLKLYDPETPSTHTYPQVEIFGTKAFIGNNAYGVTLRNGTKQIAAFSTAILPIYLVSSYENTDVIYRWLLAARESFADERFAIFKFANYAADYGAVPSFASAVAPIFLVAIVLHLVVVKHQEKGKRRREQFFSC
;
A
#
# COMPACT_ATOMS: atom_id res chain seq x y z
N ASP A 1 -18.39 -0.79 -18.89
CA ASP A 1 -17.78 -1.56 -17.78
C ASP A 1 -16.46 -0.98 -17.24
N GLY A 2 -15.98 0.19 -17.72
CA GLY A 2 -15.32 1.21 -16.87
C GLY A 2 -14.01 0.84 -16.15
N GLY A 3 -13.31 -0.24 -16.54
CA GLY A 3 -12.09 -0.70 -15.88
C GLY A 3 -12.29 -1.80 -14.84
N SER A 4 -13.33 -2.63 -14.97
CA SER A 4 -13.58 -3.73 -14.05
C SER A 4 -12.44 -4.75 -13.99
N LEU A 5 -12.06 -5.12 -12.77
CA LEU A 5 -11.07 -6.17 -12.49
C LEU A 5 -11.62 -7.59 -12.65
N LEU A 6 -12.93 -7.76 -12.91
CA LEU A 6 -13.53 -9.07 -13.23
C LEU A 6 -13.32 -9.51 -14.67
N ARG A 7 -12.97 -8.58 -15.57
CA ARG A 7 -12.63 -8.90 -16.96
C ARG A 7 -11.52 -9.95 -16.99
N GLU A 8 -11.62 -10.92 -17.89
CA GLU A 8 -10.71 -12.07 -17.94
C GLU A 8 -9.24 -11.67 -17.92
N LEU A 9 -8.84 -10.72 -18.79
CA LEU A 9 -7.46 -10.24 -18.83
C LEU A 9 -7.03 -9.58 -17.51
N HIS A 10 -7.86 -8.72 -16.93
CA HIS A 10 -7.52 -8.00 -15.69
C HIS A 10 -7.43 -8.97 -14.51
N ARG A 11 -8.38 -9.90 -14.42
CA ARG A 11 -8.43 -10.95 -13.40
C ARG A 11 -7.20 -11.85 -13.47
N ARG A 12 -6.84 -12.31 -14.68
CA ARG A 12 -5.64 -13.13 -14.90
C ARG A 12 -4.37 -12.37 -14.50
N ARG A 13 -4.21 -11.11 -14.95
CA ARG A 13 -3.06 -10.29 -14.58
C ARG A 13 -3.00 -10.01 -13.08
N LEU A 14 -4.13 -9.87 -12.40
CA LEU A 14 -4.17 -9.66 -10.95
C LEU A 14 -3.70 -10.91 -10.19
N ILE A 15 -4.13 -12.10 -10.64
CA ILE A 15 -3.65 -13.39 -10.10
C ILE A 15 -2.15 -13.55 -10.35
N GLU A 16 -1.68 -13.25 -11.57
CA GLU A 16 -0.26 -13.32 -11.93
C GLU A 16 0.59 -12.36 -11.11
N LEU A 17 0.10 -11.14 -10.87
CA LEU A 17 0.77 -10.17 -10.01
C LEU A 17 0.94 -10.70 -8.58
N THR A 18 -0.13 -11.24 -7.99
CA THR A 18 -0.04 -11.76 -6.62
C THR A 18 0.94 -12.94 -6.53
N LYS A 19 0.94 -13.83 -7.54
CA LYS A 19 1.93 -14.90 -7.63
C LYS A 19 3.36 -14.38 -7.80
N GLN A 20 3.57 -13.40 -8.67
CA GLN A 20 4.88 -12.76 -8.84
C GLN A 20 5.42 -12.25 -7.50
N LEU A 21 4.57 -11.58 -6.73
CA LEU A 21 4.94 -11.05 -5.41
C LEU A 21 5.22 -12.17 -4.39
N GLN A 22 4.43 -13.24 -4.40
CA GLN A 22 4.57 -14.33 -3.41
C GLN A 22 5.69 -15.33 -3.74
N ASP A 23 5.90 -15.63 -5.01
CA ASP A 23 6.71 -16.77 -5.45
C ASP A 23 8.03 -16.36 -6.13
N ASN A 24 8.10 -15.14 -6.68
CA ASN A 24 9.24 -14.74 -7.53
C ASN A 24 10.08 -13.61 -6.95
N VAL A 25 9.56 -12.82 -6.00
CA VAL A 25 10.34 -11.76 -5.35
C VAL A 25 11.26 -12.37 -4.30
N THR A 26 12.56 -12.30 -4.58
CA THR A 26 13.62 -12.75 -3.68
C THR A 26 14.65 -11.65 -3.46
N VAL A 27 15.21 -11.54 -2.26
CA VAL A 27 16.26 -10.56 -1.95
C VAL A 27 17.44 -11.19 -1.22
N GLU A 28 18.65 -10.79 -1.59
CA GLU A 28 19.87 -11.21 -0.89
C GLU A 28 20.31 -10.15 0.13
N VAL A 29 20.43 -10.56 1.39
CA VAL A 29 20.88 -9.71 2.50
C VAL A 29 21.87 -10.49 3.34
N ARG A 30 23.08 -9.94 3.50
CA ARG A 30 24.16 -10.54 4.32
C ARG A 30 24.47 -11.99 3.91
N GLY A 31 24.46 -12.28 2.61
CA GLY A 31 24.73 -13.61 2.04
C GLY A 31 23.62 -14.64 2.24
N ARG A 32 22.41 -14.21 2.64
CA ARG A 32 21.22 -15.06 2.71
C ARG A 32 20.15 -14.54 1.77
N ILE A 33 19.48 -15.47 1.08
CA ILE A 33 18.34 -15.17 0.22
C ILE A 33 17.07 -15.27 1.07
N TYR A 34 16.21 -14.28 0.93
CA TYR A 34 14.91 -14.21 1.59
C TYR A 34 13.81 -14.14 0.53
N GLU A 35 12.85 -15.05 0.65
CA GLU A 35 11.61 -15.08 -0.13
C GLU A 35 10.45 -14.50 0.68
N PHE A 36 9.28 -14.34 0.05
CA PHE A 36 8.07 -13.93 0.79
C PHE A 36 7.76 -14.88 1.95
N ARG A 37 7.93 -16.19 1.75
CA ARG A 37 7.62 -17.23 2.76
C ARG A 37 8.47 -17.13 4.03
N ASP A 38 9.70 -16.64 3.89
CA ASP A 38 10.59 -16.40 5.03
C ASP A 38 10.16 -15.18 5.86
N LEU A 39 9.33 -14.31 5.27
CA LEU A 39 8.95 -13.02 5.83
C LEU A 39 7.47 -12.93 6.17
N CYS A 40 6.60 -13.84 5.74
CA CYS A 40 5.15 -13.64 5.87
C CYS A 40 4.52 -14.33 7.09
N GLU A 41 5.17 -15.31 7.69
CA GLU A 41 4.58 -16.09 8.78
C GLU A 41 4.21 -15.22 9.99
N PRO A 42 2.99 -15.38 10.56
CA PRO A 42 1.97 -16.40 10.30
C PRO A 42 0.87 -16.02 9.26
N TYR A 43 1.10 -15.01 8.43
CA TYR A 43 0.08 -14.32 7.63
C TYR A 43 0.17 -14.58 6.12
N CYS A 44 0.85 -15.63 5.70
CA CYS A 44 1.12 -15.93 4.29
C CYS A 44 -0.16 -16.11 3.43
N ASP A 45 -1.27 -16.55 4.04
CA ASP A 45 -2.50 -16.95 3.35
C ASP A 45 -3.61 -15.87 3.32
N MET A 46 -3.30 -14.62 3.68
CA MET A 46 -4.30 -13.54 3.82
C MET A 46 -5.11 -13.24 2.54
N ASN A 47 -4.56 -13.54 1.35
CA ASN A 47 -5.24 -13.31 0.07
C ASN A 47 -5.92 -14.56 -0.51
N THR A 48 -5.82 -15.72 0.14
CA THR A 48 -6.17 -17.01 -0.47
C THR A 48 -7.63 -17.10 -0.90
N ALA A 49 -8.56 -16.63 -0.06
CA ALA A 49 -9.98 -16.56 -0.39
C ALA A 49 -10.26 -15.70 -1.62
N PHE A 50 -9.65 -14.51 -1.68
CA PHE A 50 -9.83 -13.57 -2.78
C PHE A 50 -9.22 -14.11 -4.09
N LEU A 51 -8.03 -14.72 -4.03
CA LEU A 51 -7.43 -15.35 -5.20
C LEU A 51 -8.24 -16.54 -5.71
N ALA A 52 -8.79 -17.35 -4.80
CA ALA A 52 -9.67 -18.45 -5.16
C ALA A 52 -10.95 -17.94 -5.85
N PHE A 53 -11.55 -16.86 -5.34
CA PHE A 53 -12.64 -16.16 -6.02
C PHE A 53 -12.27 -15.74 -7.44
N LEU A 54 -11.14 -15.06 -7.64
CA LEU A 54 -10.73 -14.61 -8.97
C LEU A 54 -10.48 -15.78 -9.94
N LYS A 55 -9.97 -16.91 -9.44
CA LYS A 55 -9.73 -18.11 -10.26
C LYS A 55 -11.02 -18.81 -10.66
N LEU A 56 -12.00 -18.87 -9.75
CA LEU A 56 -13.24 -19.62 -9.92
C LEU A 56 -14.42 -18.77 -10.39
N TYR A 57 -14.19 -17.47 -10.61
CA TYR A 57 -15.23 -16.56 -11.08
C TYR A 57 -15.83 -17.06 -12.41
N ASP A 58 -17.12 -17.35 -12.35
CA ASP A 58 -17.94 -17.74 -13.48
C ASP A 58 -19.19 -16.83 -13.55
N PRO A 59 -19.35 -16.02 -14.61
CA PRO A 59 -20.51 -15.14 -14.76
C PRO A 59 -21.83 -15.90 -14.95
N GLU A 60 -21.78 -17.17 -15.38
CA GLU A 60 -22.96 -18.01 -15.63
C GLU A 60 -23.44 -18.75 -14.37
N THR A 61 -22.63 -18.76 -13.30
CA THR A 61 -22.95 -19.44 -12.04
C THR A 61 -23.18 -18.45 -10.90
N PRO A 62 -24.44 -18.01 -10.64
CA PRO A 62 -24.84 -17.03 -9.64
C PRO A 62 -24.26 -17.15 -8.23
N SER A 63 -24.08 -18.38 -7.74
CA SER A 63 -23.64 -18.66 -6.37
C SER A 63 -22.18 -18.31 -6.11
N THR A 64 -21.36 -18.22 -7.16
CA THR A 64 -19.90 -18.09 -7.06
C THR A 64 -19.39 -16.64 -6.97
N HIS A 65 -20.26 -15.65 -7.19
CA HIS A 65 -19.86 -14.24 -7.31
C HIS A 65 -20.79 -13.27 -6.58
N THR A 66 -21.13 -13.58 -5.33
CA THR A 66 -21.86 -12.66 -4.46
C THR A 66 -20.94 -11.81 -3.56
N TYR A 67 -21.45 -10.69 -3.04
CA TYR A 67 -20.70 -9.78 -2.17
C TYR A 67 -21.43 -9.57 -0.82
N PRO A 68 -20.72 -9.46 0.32
CA PRO A 68 -19.25 -9.43 0.52
C PRO A 68 -18.61 -10.81 0.71
N GLN A 69 -19.39 -11.87 0.59
CA GLN A 69 -18.94 -13.25 0.73
C GLN A 69 -19.21 -14.01 -0.55
N VAL A 70 -18.30 -14.90 -0.92
CA VAL A 70 -18.45 -15.83 -2.04
C VAL A 70 -18.51 -17.25 -1.52
N GLU A 71 -19.15 -18.13 -2.28
CA GLU A 71 -19.16 -19.56 -2.00
C GLU A 71 -18.12 -20.27 -2.87
N ILE A 72 -17.15 -20.91 -2.22
CA ILE A 72 -16.07 -21.66 -2.86
C ILE A 72 -16.15 -23.09 -2.32
N PHE A 73 -16.53 -24.04 -3.17
CA PHE A 73 -16.69 -25.46 -2.80
C PHE A 73 -17.58 -25.67 -1.54
N GLY A 74 -18.72 -24.98 -1.46
CA GLY A 74 -19.64 -25.08 -0.32
C GLY A 74 -19.19 -24.32 0.94
N THR A 75 -18.02 -23.67 0.91
CA THR A 75 -17.51 -22.86 2.02
C THR A 75 -17.68 -21.38 1.72
N LYS A 76 -18.20 -20.62 2.68
CA LYS A 76 -18.32 -19.16 2.57
C LYS A 76 -16.99 -18.49 2.90
N ALA A 77 -16.47 -17.72 1.97
CA ALA A 77 -15.24 -16.95 2.13
C ALA A 77 -15.55 -15.45 2.01
N PHE A 78 -14.97 -14.65 2.91
CA PHE A 78 -15.17 -13.20 2.91
C PHE A 78 -14.15 -12.52 1.99
N ILE A 79 -14.63 -11.67 1.06
CA ILE A 79 -13.80 -10.92 0.10
C ILE A 79 -13.97 -9.40 0.24
N GLY A 80 -14.76 -8.94 1.20
CA GLY A 80 -15.06 -7.52 1.40
C GLY A 80 -13.86 -6.66 1.80
N ASN A 81 -12.78 -7.28 2.28
CA ASN A 81 -11.51 -6.58 2.58
C ASN A 81 -10.58 -6.49 1.37
N ASN A 82 -10.92 -7.14 0.25
CA ASN A 82 -10.10 -7.17 -0.95
C ASN A 82 -10.76 -6.45 -2.12
N ALA A 83 -12.08 -6.56 -2.30
CA ALA A 83 -12.78 -6.00 -3.45
C ALA A 83 -13.52 -4.70 -3.10
N TYR A 84 -13.14 -3.60 -3.76
CA TYR A 84 -13.71 -2.26 -3.57
C TYR A 84 -14.19 -1.66 -4.89
N GLY A 85 -15.04 -0.62 -4.78
CA GLY A 85 -15.74 -0.05 -5.94
C GLY A 85 -16.69 -1.06 -6.58
N VAL A 86 -17.34 -1.88 -5.76
CA VAL A 86 -18.21 -2.96 -6.18
C VAL A 86 -19.53 -2.42 -6.73
N THR A 87 -19.89 -2.86 -7.93
CA THR A 87 -21.20 -2.67 -8.54
C THR A 87 -21.95 -4.01 -8.51
N LEU A 88 -23.18 -4.00 -8.01
CA LEU A 88 -24.03 -5.19 -7.95
C LEU A 88 -25.04 -5.20 -9.10
N ARG A 89 -25.47 -6.39 -9.53
CA ARG A 89 -26.62 -6.52 -10.43
C ARG A 89 -27.90 -6.13 -9.68
N ASN A 90 -28.75 -5.34 -10.34
CA ASN A 90 -29.97 -4.78 -9.75
C ASN A 90 -30.83 -5.83 -9.02
N GLY A 91 -31.20 -5.54 -7.77
CA GLY A 91 -32.03 -6.41 -6.96
C GLY A 91 -31.35 -7.70 -6.46
N THR A 92 -30.05 -7.88 -6.70
CA THR A 92 -29.30 -9.07 -6.28
C THR A 92 -28.06 -8.71 -5.47
N LYS A 93 -27.41 -9.72 -4.88
CA LYS A 93 -26.07 -9.61 -4.28
C LYS A 93 -24.94 -10.00 -5.23
N GLN A 94 -25.23 -10.22 -6.52
CA GLN A 94 -24.24 -10.65 -7.50
C GLN A 94 -23.37 -9.49 -7.93
N ILE A 95 -22.06 -9.70 -7.94
CA ILE A 95 -21.08 -8.72 -8.38
C ILE A 95 -21.16 -8.61 -9.91
N ALA A 96 -21.49 -7.42 -10.39
CA ALA A 96 -21.40 -7.07 -11.81
C ALA A 96 -19.99 -6.57 -12.18
N ALA A 97 -19.36 -5.81 -11.29
CA ALA A 97 -18.02 -5.27 -11.47
C ALA A 97 -17.39 -4.89 -10.13
N PHE A 98 -16.07 -4.85 -10.05
CA PHE A 98 -15.33 -4.08 -9.04
C PHE A 98 -14.12 -3.41 -9.69
N SER A 99 -13.67 -2.26 -9.16
CA SER A 99 -12.63 -1.43 -9.77
C SER A 99 -11.31 -1.42 -9.01
N THR A 100 -11.32 -1.78 -7.72
CA THR A 100 -10.13 -1.72 -6.86
C THR A 100 -9.93 -3.03 -6.12
N ALA A 101 -8.73 -3.60 -6.20
CA ALA A 101 -8.30 -4.73 -5.39
C ALA A 101 -7.31 -4.26 -4.32
N ILE A 102 -7.52 -4.66 -3.07
CA ILE A 102 -6.55 -4.54 -1.99
C ILE A 102 -5.95 -5.92 -1.75
N LEU A 103 -4.62 -6.01 -1.79
CA LEU A 103 -3.85 -7.22 -1.52
C LEU A 103 -3.03 -7.01 -0.25
N PRO A 104 -3.51 -7.40 0.94
CA PRO A 104 -2.71 -7.35 2.14
C PRO A 104 -1.48 -8.25 2.01
N ILE A 105 -0.29 -7.66 2.11
CA ILE A 105 0.99 -8.37 2.15
C ILE A 105 1.62 -8.01 3.48
N TYR A 106 1.69 -8.99 4.38
CA TYR A 106 2.29 -8.82 5.70
C TYR A 106 3.71 -9.36 5.65
N LEU A 107 4.65 -8.52 6.11
CA LEU A 107 6.05 -8.87 6.25
C LEU A 107 6.40 -8.72 7.73
N VAL A 108 7.07 -9.73 8.26
CA VAL A 108 7.44 -9.93 9.65
C VAL A 108 8.93 -10.25 9.66
N SER A 109 9.69 -9.47 10.41
CA SER A 109 11.11 -9.73 10.67
C SER A 109 11.44 -9.40 12.11
N SER A 110 12.56 -9.93 12.59
CA SER A 110 13.17 -9.41 13.81
C SER A 110 13.66 -7.96 13.58
N TYR A 111 13.76 -7.19 14.67
CA TYR A 111 14.26 -5.80 14.63
C TYR A 111 15.65 -5.67 13.98
N GLU A 112 16.49 -6.68 14.13
CA GLU A 112 17.85 -6.76 13.58
C GLU A 112 17.91 -6.94 12.05
N ASN A 113 16.78 -7.32 11.44
CA ASN A 113 16.65 -7.62 10.02
C ASN A 113 15.61 -6.72 9.33
N THR A 114 15.38 -5.53 9.86
CA THR A 114 14.46 -4.53 9.26
C THR A 114 14.90 -4.09 7.86
N ASP A 115 16.19 -4.18 7.54
CA ASP A 115 16.74 -3.97 6.21
C ASP A 115 16.26 -5.02 5.19
N VAL A 116 15.94 -6.24 5.63
CA VAL A 116 15.40 -7.31 4.77
C VAL A 116 14.01 -6.94 4.26
N ILE A 117 13.11 -6.48 5.15
CA ILE A 117 11.76 -6.03 4.77
C ILE A 117 11.86 -4.88 3.76
N TYR A 118 12.70 -3.89 4.04
CA TYR A 118 12.87 -2.74 3.16
C TYR A 118 13.36 -3.15 1.76
N ARG A 119 14.37 -4.03 1.68
CA ARG A 119 14.88 -4.54 0.40
C ARG A 119 13.84 -5.35 -0.35
N TRP A 120 13.09 -6.21 0.36
CA TRP A 120 12.02 -6.99 -0.25
C TRP A 120 10.94 -6.07 -0.85
N LEU A 121 10.53 -5.02 -0.13
CA LEU A 121 9.57 -4.04 -0.65
C LEU A 121 10.07 -3.32 -1.90
N LEU A 122 11.36 -3.01 -1.99
CA LEU A 122 11.93 -2.41 -3.21
C LEU A 122 11.87 -3.38 -4.39
N ALA A 123 12.32 -4.63 -4.21
CA ALA A 123 12.28 -5.65 -5.26
C ALA A 123 10.83 -5.96 -5.71
N ALA A 124 9.90 -5.97 -4.76
CA ALA A 124 8.49 -6.17 -5.04
C ALA A 124 7.89 -4.98 -5.82
N ARG A 125 8.32 -3.74 -5.53
CA ARG A 125 7.94 -2.55 -6.30
C ARG A 125 8.47 -2.60 -7.73
N GLU A 126 9.69 -3.08 -7.93
CA GLU A 126 10.27 -3.23 -9.28
C GLU A 126 9.43 -4.17 -10.15
N SER A 127 8.82 -5.20 -9.55
CA SER A 127 7.91 -6.11 -10.26
C SER A 127 6.71 -5.41 -10.90
N PHE A 128 6.32 -4.21 -10.42
CA PHE A 128 5.20 -3.44 -10.99
C PHE A 128 5.54 -2.73 -12.30
N ALA A 129 6.83 -2.56 -12.60
CA ALA A 129 7.28 -1.98 -13.85
C ALA A 129 7.18 -2.95 -15.04
N ASP A 130 6.89 -4.23 -14.78
CA ASP A 130 6.66 -5.23 -15.82
C ASP A 130 5.44 -4.82 -16.69
N GLU A 131 5.63 -4.79 -18.01
CA GLU A 131 4.61 -4.38 -18.98
C GLU A 131 3.31 -5.19 -18.85
N ARG A 132 3.38 -6.45 -18.38
CA ARG A 132 2.20 -7.29 -18.13
C ARG A 132 1.23 -6.66 -17.13
N PHE A 133 1.73 -5.82 -16.23
CA PHE A 133 0.97 -5.19 -15.16
C PHE A 133 0.68 -3.71 -15.42
N ALA A 134 1.10 -3.15 -16.56
CA ALA A 134 0.85 -1.75 -16.94
C ALA A 134 -0.64 -1.39 -17.04
N ILE A 135 -1.53 -2.39 -17.10
CA ILE A 135 -2.98 -2.20 -17.06
C ILE A 135 -3.49 -1.75 -15.68
N PHE A 136 -2.68 -1.90 -14.63
CA PHE A 136 -3.04 -1.53 -13.27
C PHE A 136 -2.49 -0.17 -12.90
N LYS A 137 -3.26 0.55 -12.09
CA LYS A 137 -2.79 1.72 -11.35
C LYS A 137 -2.53 1.29 -9.92
N PHE A 138 -1.27 1.38 -9.49
CA PHE A 138 -0.87 1.05 -8.13
C PHE A 138 -0.95 2.29 -7.24
N ALA A 139 -1.73 2.21 -6.17
CA ALA A 139 -1.78 3.23 -5.13
C ALA A 139 -1.17 2.68 -3.84
N ASN A 140 -0.38 3.49 -3.14
CA ASN A 140 0.12 3.23 -1.78
C ASN A 140 0.83 1.87 -1.61
N TYR A 141 1.93 1.66 -2.33
CA TYR A 141 2.86 0.59 -1.99
C TYR A 141 3.79 1.08 -0.86
N ALA A 142 3.75 0.38 0.27
CA ALA A 142 4.42 0.68 1.54
C ALA A 142 3.73 1.73 2.42
N ALA A 143 3.35 1.30 3.63
CA ALA A 143 3.38 2.20 4.78
C ALA A 143 4.84 2.65 4.97
N ASP A 144 5.16 3.80 4.38
CA ASP A 144 6.04 4.84 4.90
C ASP A 144 7.36 4.45 5.60
N TYR A 145 8.29 3.80 4.88
CA TYR A 145 9.71 3.86 5.22
C TYR A 145 10.50 4.82 4.32
N GLY A 146 9.99 5.11 3.11
CA GLY A 146 10.64 5.97 2.12
C GLY A 146 10.04 7.38 1.99
N ALA A 147 8.85 7.66 2.55
CA ALA A 147 8.31 9.02 2.51
C ALA A 147 8.91 9.88 3.62
N VAL A 148 9.33 9.30 4.75
CA VAL A 148 10.01 10.02 5.84
C VAL A 148 11.26 10.80 5.39
N PRO A 149 12.24 10.24 4.63
CA PRO A 149 13.42 11.01 4.21
C PRO A 149 13.09 12.09 3.16
N SER A 150 12.19 11.79 2.22
CA SER A 150 11.77 12.75 1.19
C SER A 150 10.97 13.90 1.80
N PHE A 151 10.06 13.61 2.73
CA PHE A 151 9.33 14.60 3.50
C PHE A 151 10.29 15.41 4.38
N ALA A 152 11.18 14.76 5.14
CA ALA A 152 12.19 15.43 5.97
C ALA A 152 13.07 16.40 5.17
N SER A 153 13.52 16.00 3.96
CA SER A 153 14.29 16.89 3.08
C SER A 153 13.49 18.09 2.58
N ALA A 154 12.18 17.93 2.35
CA ALA A 154 11.30 18.99 1.89
C ALA A 154 10.90 19.98 3.00
N VAL A 155 10.71 19.51 4.25
CA VAL A 155 10.37 20.38 5.39
C VAL A 155 11.57 20.96 6.15
N ALA A 156 12.76 20.36 6.08
CA ALA A 156 13.99 20.90 6.70
C ALA A 156 14.27 22.38 6.38
N PRO A 157 14.21 22.85 5.11
CA PRO A 157 14.43 24.27 4.81
C PRO A 157 13.34 25.17 5.42
N ILE A 158 12.09 24.70 5.53
CA ILE A 158 10.98 25.46 6.12
C ILE A 158 11.22 25.67 7.63
N PHE A 159 11.67 24.63 8.33
CA PHE A 159 12.00 24.74 9.76
C PHE A 159 13.21 25.65 10.01
N LEU A 160 14.25 25.59 9.18
CA LEU A 160 15.41 26.49 9.28
C LEU A 160 15.00 27.96 9.09
N VAL A 161 14.17 28.25 8.09
CA VAL A 161 13.64 29.60 7.87
C VAL A 161 12.80 30.05 9.07
N ALA A 162 11.93 29.19 9.61
CA ALA A 162 11.11 29.52 10.77
C ALA A 162 11.95 29.83 12.02
N ILE A 163 13.01 29.06 12.28
CA ILE A 163 13.94 29.30 13.40
C ILE A 163 14.68 30.63 13.22
N VAL A 164 15.20 30.90 12.02
CA VAL A 164 15.88 32.17 11.72
C VAL A 164 14.92 33.34 11.89
N LEU A 165 13.69 33.23 11.39
CA LEU A 165 12.68 34.27 11.55
C LEU A 165 12.37 34.51 13.03
N HIS A 166 12.22 33.43 13.81
CA HIS A 166 11.96 33.53 15.24
C HIS A 166 13.11 34.22 15.99
N LEU A 167 14.36 33.88 15.66
CA LEU A 167 15.55 34.53 16.24
C LEU A 167 15.64 36.02 15.86
N VAL A 168 15.26 36.38 14.63
CA VAL A 168 15.20 37.78 14.19
C VAL A 168 14.11 38.55 14.94
N VAL A 169 12.91 37.97 15.09
CA VAL A 169 11.83 38.59 15.86
C VAL A 169 12.24 38.76 17.32
N VAL A 170 12.83 37.73 17.95
CA VAL A 170 13.31 37.82 19.34
C VAL A 170 14.38 38.91 19.49
N LYS A 171 15.37 38.97 18.59
CA LYS A 171 16.36 40.07 18.60
C LYS A 171 15.72 41.44 18.35
N HIS A 172 14.69 41.52 17.51
CA HIS A 172 14.00 42.77 17.25
C HIS A 172 13.17 43.22 18.45
N GLN A 173 12.51 42.29 19.15
CA GLN A 173 11.80 42.53 20.40
C GLN A 173 12.77 42.97 21.51
N GLU A 174 13.95 42.32 21.64
CA GLU A 174 14.99 42.76 22.60
C GLU A 174 15.54 44.16 22.30
N LYS A 175 15.76 44.49 21.02
CA LYS A 175 16.16 45.85 20.62
C LYS A 175 15.06 46.88 20.89
N GLY A 176 13.80 46.53 20.65
CA GLY A 176 12.65 47.37 20.95
C GLY A 176 12.42 47.58 22.46
N LYS A 177 12.72 46.56 23.28
CA LYS A 177 12.68 46.64 24.74
C LYS A 177 13.81 47.54 25.28
N ARG A 178 15.05 47.36 24.81
CA ARG A 178 16.20 48.23 25.16
C ARG A 178 16.00 49.70 24.75
N ARG A 179 15.38 49.98 23.59
CA ARG A 179 15.04 51.36 23.19
C ARG A 179 13.95 51.99 24.04
N ARG A 180 12.94 51.23 24.49
CA ARG A 180 11.91 51.72 25.41
C ARG A 180 12.47 52.00 26.80
N GLU A 181 13.38 51.15 27.30
CA GLU A 181 14.07 51.38 28.58
C GLU A 181 14.98 52.61 28.54
N GLN A 182 15.58 52.96 27.39
CA GLN A 182 16.32 54.22 27.23
C GLN A 182 15.41 55.46 27.10
N PHE A 183 14.20 55.32 26.56
CA PHE A 183 13.25 56.44 26.42
C PHE A 183 12.52 56.79 27.73
N PHE A 184 12.49 55.88 28.72
CA PHE A 184 11.91 56.11 30.05
C PHE A 184 12.95 56.56 31.09
N SER A 185 14.20 56.84 30.69
CA SER A 185 15.29 57.27 31.58
C SER A 185 15.78 58.70 31.28
N CYS A 186 14.89 59.58 30.81
CA CYS A 186 15.09 61.02 30.76
C CYS A 186 14.07 61.74 31.65
#